data_AF-A0A2T4V7A8-F1
#
_entry.id   AF-A0A2T4V7A8-F1
#
_cell.length_a   1.000
_cell.length_b   1.000
_cell.length_c   1.000
_cell.angle_alpha   90.00
_cell.angle_beta   90.00
_cell.angle_gamma   90.00
#
_symmetry.space_group_name_H-M   'P 1'
#
loop_
_entity.id
_entity.type
_entity.pdbx_description
1 polymer ?
#
loop_
_entity_poly.entity_id
_entity_poly.type
_entity_poly.pdbx_seq_one_letter_code
_entity_poly.pdbx_strand_id
1 'polypeptide(L)'
;MGAAPRGVSLIEGMVASVVLLIGLMGVFQGIMVASRQNSMANQASRASGIASQVRVALDSLGRDRVLGSSGGAAGMLTGAACNPGNDVKALAGGLETLTPGSGEPWTVRCIFDLDAFETGAQSANKLLPGYSDEDSKRFRRVLVWVTRLDEVSNVPIDEVAVVVSWNELGRRRFFRQYVGFYDSSPFGNATNVQI
;
A
#
# COMPACT_ATOMS: atom_id res chain seq x y z
N MET A 1 62.03 -34.55 -23.01
CA MET A 1 60.55 -34.67 -23.03
C MET A 1 59.97 -33.28 -22.99
N GLY A 2 59.58 -32.72 -24.14
CA GLY A 2 58.91 -31.43 -24.21
C GLY A 2 57.86 -31.51 -25.29
N ALA A 3 56.59 -31.50 -24.91
CA ALA A 3 55.48 -31.47 -25.86
C ALA A 3 55.47 -30.08 -26.53
N ALA A 4 55.49 -30.04 -27.87
CA ALA A 4 55.36 -28.79 -28.61
C ALA A 4 53.97 -28.17 -28.33
N PRO A 5 53.87 -26.85 -28.07
CA PRO A 5 52.58 -26.20 -27.87
C PRO A 5 51.74 -26.32 -29.14
N ARG A 6 50.53 -26.87 -29.02
CA ARG A 6 49.58 -26.98 -30.13
C ARG A 6 49.09 -25.57 -30.49
N GLY A 7 49.31 -25.15 -31.73
CA GLY A 7 48.82 -23.86 -32.23
C GLY A 7 47.29 -23.82 -32.26
N VAL A 8 46.71 -22.75 -31.73
CA VAL A 8 45.26 -22.52 -31.72
C VAL A 8 44.82 -22.12 -33.14
N SER A 9 43.80 -22.79 -33.67
CA SER A 9 43.25 -22.46 -34.99
C SER A 9 42.50 -21.13 -34.94
N LEU A 10 42.55 -20.35 -36.03
CA LEU A 10 41.83 -19.09 -36.17
C LEU A 10 40.30 -19.29 -35.98
N ILE A 11 39.79 -20.45 -36.39
CA ILE A 11 38.39 -20.86 -36.18
C ILE A 11 38.10 -21.11 -34.70
N GLU A 12 39.05 -21.69 -33.95
CA GLU A 12 38.90 -21.96 -32.52
C GLU A 12 38.84 -20.66 -31.71
N GLY A 13 39.65 -19.65 -32.10
CA GLY A 13 39.56 -18.30 -31.54
C GLY A 13 38.23 -17.59 -31.84
N MET A 14 37.67 -17.78 -33.04
CA MET A 14 36.35 -17.24 -33.40
C MET A 14 35.21 -17.92 -32.63
N VAL A 15 35.27 -19.23 -32.44
CA VAL A 15 34.26 -19.95 -31.65
C VAL A 15 34.34 -19.53 -30.18
N ALA A 16 35.54 -19.42 -29.61
CA ALA A 16 35.74 -18.98 -28.24
C ALA A 16 35.20 -17.56 -28.00
N SER A 17 35.38 -16.63 -28.95
CA SER A 17 34.87 -15.26 -28.83
C SER A 17 33.35 -15.19 -28.94
N VAL A 18 32.71 -16.00 -29.79
CA VAL A 18 31.24 -16.10 -29.87
C VAL A 18 30.65 -16.66 -28.57
N VAL A 19 31.24 -17.73 -28.02
CA VAL A 19 30.79 -18.30 -26.74
C VAL A 19 30.97 -17.28 -25.60
N LEU A 20 32.09 -16.55 -25.59
CA LEU A 20 32.33 -15.47 -24.63
C LEU A 20 31.28 -14.36 -24.75
N LEU A 21 30.94 -13.93 -25.97
CA LEU A 21 29.92 -12.90 -26.22
C LEU A 21 28.53 -13.33 -25.76
N ILE A 22 28.13 -14.57 -26.05
CA ILE A 22 26.86 -15.13 -25.58
C ILE A 22 26.84 -15.21 -24.06
N GLY A 23 27.94 -15.65 -23.44
CA GLY A 23 28.10 -15.69 -21.99
C GLY A 23 27.97 -14.31 -21.34
N LEU A 24 28.64 -13.30 -21.90
CA LEU A 24 28.56 -11.92 -21.43
C LEU A 24 27.15 -11.36 -21.56
N MET A 25 26.48 -11.58 -22.70
CA MET A 25 25.08 -11.18 -22.89
C MET A 25 24.16 -11.81 -21.83
N GLY A 26 24.32 -13.09 -21.52
CA GLY A 26 23.57 -13.77 -20.48
C GLY A 26 23.78 -13.16 -19.09
N VAL A 27 25.02 -12.83 -18.74
CA VAL A 27 25.35 -12.16 -17.47
C VAL A 27 24.71 -10.78 -17.38
N PHE A 28 24.78 -9.96 -18.43
CA PHE A 28 24.15 -8.63 -18.44
C PHE A 28 22.63 -8.71 -18.30
N GLN A 29 21.99 -9.65 -18.99
CA GLN A 29 20.54 -9.88 -18.86
C GLN A 29 20.19 -10.32 -17.42
N GLY A 30 20.96 -11.22 -16.82
CA GLY A 30 20.78 -11.67 -15.44
C GLY A 30 20.90 -10.52 -14.42
N ILE A 31 21.92 -9.67 -14.55
CA ILE A 31 22.11 -8.50 -13.69
C ILE A 31 20.94 -7.52 -13.82
N MET A 32 20.48 -7.25 -15.06
CA MET A 32 19.34 -6.37 -15.28
C MET A 32 18.05 -6.90 -14.64
N VAL A 33 17.78 -8.20 -14.75
CA VAL A 33 16.59 -8.81 -14.12
C VAL A 33 16.68 -8.75 -12.60
N ALA A 34 17.82 -9.11 -12.02
CA ALA A 34 18.03 -9.06 -10.58
C ALA A 34 17.93 -7.62 -10.04
N SER A 35 18.52 -6.66 -10.75
CA SER A 35 18.43 -5.22 -10.39
C SER A 35 16.99 -4.72 -10.38
N ARG A 36 16.19 -5.10 -11.40
CA ARG A 36 14.75 -4.78 -11.43
C ARG A 36 14.04 -5.39 -10.24
N GLN A 37 14.24 -6.69 -9.98
CA GLN A 37 13.62 -7.37 -8.83
C GLN A 37 13.95 -6.70 -7.50
N ASN A 38 15.21 -6.32 -7.28
CA ASN A 38 15.63 -5.61 -6.06
C ASN A 38 14.97 -4.23 -5.95
N SER A 39 14.87 -3.48 -7.05
CA SER A 39 14.17 -2.20 -7.06
C SER A 39 12.68 -2.33 -6.74
N MET A 40 12.02 -3.35 -7.30
CA MET A 40 10.60 -3.63 -7.02
C MET A 40 10.40 -4.03 -5.55
N ALA A 41 11.24 -4.92 -5.03
CA ALA A 41 11.20 -5.34 -3.64
C ALA A 41 11.41 -4.14 -2.68
N ASN A 42 12.37 -3.26 -2.98
CA ASN A 42 12.60 -2.06 -2.17
C ASN A 42 11.40 -1.12 -2.16
N GLN A 43 10.70 -0.96 -3.29
CA GLN A 43 9.49 -0.14 -3.36
C GLN A 43 8.34 -0.73 -2.55
N ALA A 44 8.12 -2.05 -2.65
CA ALA A 44 7.12 -2.75 -1.87
C ALA A 44 7.40 -2.65 -0.36
N SER A 45 8.66 -2.82 0.06
CA SER A 45 9.09 -2.65 1.45
C SER A 45 8.86 -1.23 1.96
N ARG A 46 9.17 -0.20 1.15
CA ARG A 46 8.87 1.20 1.50
C ARG A 46 7.37 1.44 1.60
N ALA A 47 6.57 0.97 0.64
CA ALA A 47 5.12 1.13 0.67
C ALA A 47 4.50 0.47 1.91
N SER A 48 5.00 -0.71 2.30
CA SER A 48 4.61 -1.39 3.54
C SER A 48 4.98 -0.59 4.79
N GLY A 49 6.19 -0.01 4.84
CA GLY A 49 6.61 0.87 5.93
C GLY A 49 5.71 2.09 6.08
N ILE A 50 5.39 2.77 4.97
CA ILE A 50 4.47 3.91 4.94
C ILE A 50 3.08 3.50 5.42
N ALA A 51 2.53 2.38 4.91
CA ALA A 51 1.22 1.89 5.31
C ALA A 51 1.16 1.58 6.82
N SER A 52 2.23 1.00 7.37
CA SER A 52 2.34 0.69 8.79
C SER A 52 2.36 1.94 9.65
N GLN A 53 3.10 2.98 9.24
CA GLN A 53 3.12 4.27 9.91
C GLN A 53 1.73 4.93 9.91
N VAL A 54 1.06 4.95 8.76
CA VAL A 54 -0.31 5.49 8.65
C VAL A 54 -1.25 4.70 9.56
N ARG A 55 -1.20 3.36 9.53
CA ARG A 55 -2.01 2.51 10.40
C ARG A 55 -1.81 2.86 11.88
N VAL A 56 -0.56 2.95 12.34
CA VAL A 56 -0.25 3.26 13.74
C VAL A 56 -0.75 4.66 14.11
N ALA A 57 -0.67 5.62 13.20
CA ALA A 57 -1.22 6.95 13.41
C ALA A 57 -2.75 6.96 13.46
N LEU A 58 -3.44 6.15 12.66
CA LEU A 58 -4.89 5.99 12.73
C LEU A 58 -5.32 5.33 14.04
N ASP A 59 -4.58 4.31 14.47
CA ASP A 59 -4.82 3.61 15.74
C ASP A 59 -4.65 4.56 16.93
N SER A 60 -3.62 5.40 16.92
CA SER A 60 -3.37 6.39 17.98
C SER A 60 -4.37 7.54 18.01
N LEU A 61 -4.97 7.91 16.87
CA LEU A 61 -6.08 8.86 16.83
C LEU A 61 -7.35 8.29 17.48
N GLY A 62 -7.55 6.98 17.34
CA GLY A 62 -8.72 6.27 17.85
C GLY A 62 -9.98 6.46 17.00
N ARG A 63 -10.96 5.58 17.25
CA ARG A 63 -12.21 5.47 16.46
C ARG A 63 -12.94 6.80 16.31
N ASP A 64 -13.19 7.52 17.41
CA ASP A 64 -14.02 8.73 17.39
C ASP A 64 -13.45 9.85 16.51
N ARG A 65 -12.12 10.00 16.47
CA ARG A 65 -11.47 11.02 15.63
C ARG A 65 -11.39 10.59 14.17
N VAL A 66 -11.28 9.29 13.90
CA VAL A 66 -11.16 8.75 12.55
C VAL A 66 -12.53 8.65 11.88
N LEU A 67 -13.52 8.05 12.56
CA LEU A 67 -14.84 7.72 12.01
C LEU A 67 -15.97 8.66 12.49
N GLY A 68 -15.72 9.47 13.52
CA GLY A 68 -16.74 10.29 14.17
C GLY A 68 -17.38 9.56 15.36
N SER A 69 -17.89 10.33 16.32
CA SER A 69 -18.57 9.78 17.52
C SER A 69 -20.08 9.75 17.34
N SER A 70 -20.78 8.91 18.12
CA SER A 70 -22.26 8.93 18.20
C SER A 70 -22.82 10.23 18.84
N GLY A 71 -21.94 11.16 19.27
CA GLY A 71 -22.29 12.47 19.83
C GLY A 71 -22.34 13.62 18.83
N GLY A 72 -22.23 13.36 17.52
CA GLY A 72 -22.46 14.35 16.46
C GLY A 72 -21.23 15.13 15.98
N ALA A 73 -20.02 14.79 16.46
CA ALA A 73 -18.78 15.35 15.93
C ALA A 73 -18.31 14.58 14.70
N ALA A 74 -18.06 15.29 13.59
CA ALA A 74 -17.56 14.71 12.35
C ALA A 74 -16.10 14.23 12.50
N GLY A 75 -15.84 12.96 12.22
CA GLY A 75 -14.50 12.39 12.16
C GLY A 75 -13.79 12.67 10.83
N MET A 76 -12.49 12.36 10.77
CA MET A 76 -11.66 12.59 9.57
C MET A 76 -12.22 11.94 8.30
N LEU A 77 -12.75 10.72 8.42
CA LEU A 77 -13.33 9.95 7.32
C LEU A 77 -14.83 10.16 7.18
N THR A 78 -15.32 11.37 7.46
CA THR A 78 -16.72 11.75 7.29
C THR A 78 -16.86 13.06 6.52
N GLY A 79 -18.06 13.33 5.98
CA GLY A 79 -18.36 14.61 5.33
C GLY A 79 -17.87 14.74 3.89
N ALA A 80 -17.67 15.99 3.44
CA ALA A 80 -17.47 16.32 2.01
C ALA A 80 -16.15 15.81 1.40
N ALA A 81 -15.17 15.46 2.24
CA ALA A 81 -13.92 14.86 1.79
C ALA A 81 -14.04 13.37 1.45
N CYS A 82 -15.16 12.74 1.82
CA CYS A 82 -15.48 11.38 1.42
C CYS A 82 -16.00 11.33 -0.01
N ASN A 83 -15.55 10.32 -0.74
CA ASN A 83 -15.92 10.04 -2.13
C ASN A 83 -15.34 11.06 -3.14
N PRO A 84 -14.01 11.15 -3.22
CA PRO A 84 -13.30 12.00 -4.17
C PRO A 84 -13.56 11.58 -5.62
N GLY A 85 -13.07 12.39 -6.56
CA GLY A 85 -13.18 12.13 -8.00
C GLY A 85 -12.58 10.78 -8.43
N ASN A 86 -12.91 10.37 -9.65
CA ASN A 86 -12.54 9.05 -10.19
C ASN A 86 -11.03 8.77 -10.14
N ASP A 87 -10.19 9.80 -10.30
CA ASP A 87 -8.73 9.66 -10.25
C ASP A 87 -8.23 9.16 -8.90
N VAL A 88 -8.88 9.56 -7.80
CA VAL A 88 -8.53 9.10 -6.45
C VAL A 88 -9.16 7.73 -6.17
N LYS A 89 -10.38 7.47 -6.67
CA LYS A 89 -10.99 6.15 -6.54
C LYS A 89 -10.13 5.05 -7.17
N ALA A 90 -9.49 5.33 -8.31
CA ALA A 90 -8.56 4.40 -8.96
C ALA A 90 -7.31 4.07 -8.09
N LEU A 91 -7.02 4.87 -7.08
CA LEU A 91 -5.92 4.62 -6.13
C LEU A 91 -6.30 3.61 -5.03
N ALA A 92 -7.60 3.32 -4.85
CA ALA A 92 -8.10 2.38 -3.85
C ALA A 92 -7.86 0.91 -4.24
N GLY A 93 -7.42 0.64 -5.48
CA GLY A 93 -6.93 -0.68 -5.89
C GLY A 93 -8.02 -1.73 -6.05
N GLY A 94 -9.24 -1.36 -6.43
CA GLY A 94 -10.39 -2.26 -6.54
C GLY A 94 -11.23 -2.34 -5.26
N LEU A 95 -10.87 -1.63 -4.18
CA LEU A 95 -11.75 -1.52 -3.02
C LEU A 95 -12.94 -0.61 -3.32
N GLU A 96 -12.82 0.30 -4.29
CA GLU A 96 -13.89 1.20 -4.73
C GLU A 96 -15.09 0.48 -5.36
N THR A 97 -14.92 -0.76 -5.79
CA THR A 97 -16.00 -1.58 -6.38
C THR A 97 -16.77 -2.39 -5.35
N LEU A 98 -16.39 -2.34 -4.08
CA LEU A 98 -17.11 -3.00 -2.99
C LEU A 98 -18.44 -2.27 -2.74
N THR A 99 -19.48 -2.75 -3.41
CA THR A 99 -20.82 -2.17 -3.33
C THR A 99 -21.67 -2.83 -2.25
N PRO A 100 -22.41 -2.05 -1.44
CA PRO A 100 -23.44 -2.62 -0.57
C PRO A 100 -24.47 -3.41 -1.39
N GLY A 101 -24.71 -4.67 -1.02
CA GLY A 101 -25.80 -5.48 -1.59
C GLY A 101 -25.43 -6.35 -2.80
N SER A 102 -24.16 -6.44 -3.20
CA SER A 102 -23.70 -7.33 -4.30
C SER A 102 -23.36 -8.76 -3.86
N GLY A 103 -23.72 -9.16 -2.63
CA GLY A 103 -23.41 -10.47 -2.06
C GLY A 103 -22.07 -10.55 -1.31
N GLU A 104 -21.29 -9.46 -1.27
CA GLU A 104 -20.14 -9.35 -0.37
C GLU A 104 -20.54 -8.62 0.93
N PRO A 105 -20.02 -9.04 2.10
CA PRO A 105 -20.45 -8.51 3.39
C PRO A 105 -19.90 -7.09 3.69
N TRP A 106 -19.15 -6.49 2.75
CA TRP A 106 -18.44 -5.24 2.92
C TRP A 106 -19.06 -4.11 2.11
N THR A 107 -19.24 -2.95 2.73
CA THR A 107 -19.78 -1.74 2.12
C THR A 107 -18.78 -0.60 2.22
N VAL A 108 -18.37 0.01 1.11
CA VAL A 108 -17.53 1.22 1.13
C VAL A 108 -18.36 2.40 1.64
N ARG A 109 -17.86 3.06 2.67
CA ARG A 109 -18.44 4.28 3.25
C ARG A 109 -17.75 5.52 2.74
N CYS A 110 -16.43 5.47 2.67
CA CYS A 110 -15.61 6.63 2.34
C CYS A 110 -14.33 6.17 1.65
N ILE A 111 -13.97 6.86 0.57
CA ILE A 111 -12.60 6.89 0.06
C ILE A 111 -12.08 8.29 0.36
N PHE A 112 -10.85 8.40 0.85
CA PHE A 112 -10.27 9.66 1.32
C PHE A 112 -8.83 9.80 0.83
N ASP A 113 -8.53 10.94 0.17
CA ASP A 113 -7.17 11.26 -0.30
C ASP A 113 -6.33 11.82 0.86
N LEU A 114 -5.51 10.97 1.45
CA LEU A 114 -4.67 11.38 2.59
C LEU A 114 -3.60 12.39 2.16
N ASP A 115 -3.06 12.27 0.94
CA ASP A 115 -2.03 13.19 0.46
C ASP A 115 -2.59 14.60 0.23
N ALA A 116 -3.78 14.69 -0.38
CA ALA A 116 -4.44 15.97 -0.58
C ALA A 116 -4.79 16.65 0.75
N PHE A 117 -5.26 15.88 1.73
CA PHE A 117 -5.52 16.37 3.08
C PHE A 117 -4.25 16.91 3.74
N GLU A 118 -3.16 16.14 3.75
CA GLU A 118 -1.92 16.55 4.40
C GLU A 118 -1.21 17.72 3.70
N THR A 119 -1.45 17.92 2.41
CA THR A 119 -0.91 19.08 1.68
C THR A 119 -1.57 20.38 2.12
N GLY A 120 -2.86 20.35 2.43
CA GLY A 120 -3.62 21.51 2.93
C GLY A 120 -3.55 21.71 4.45
N ALA A 121 -3.11 20.70 5.20
CA ALA A 121 -3.11 20.72 6.66
C ALA A 121 -1.87 21.39 7.25
N GLN A 122 -2.06 22.13 8.36
CA GLN A 122 -0.96 22.57 9.23
C GLN A 122 -0.24 21.35 9.83
N SER A 123 1.06 21.47 10.13
CA SER A 123 1.89 20.34 10.61
C SER A 123 1.31 19.62 11.84
N ALA A 124 0.62 20.33 12.74
CA ALA A 124 -0.02 19.74 13.92
C ALA A 124 -1.24 18.86 13.60
N ASN A 125 -1.84 19.02 12.42
CA ASN A 125 -3.02 18.29 11.97
C ASN A 125 -2.68 17.22 10.93
N LYS A 126 -1.41 17.08 10.55
CA LYS A 126 -0.95 16.00 9.67
C LYS A 126 -0.96 14.69 10.44
N LEU A 127 -1.41 13.63 9.79
CA LEU A 127 -1.38 12.28 10.35
C LEU A 127 0.08 11.79 10.46
N LEU A 128 0.90 12.14 9.47
CA LEU A 128 2.33 11.85 9.40
C LEU A 128 3.13 13.13 9.11
N PRO A 129 3.43 13.94 10.14
CA PRO A 129 4.16 15.21 9.95
C PRO A 129 5.58 15.04 9.40
N GLY A 130 6.18 13.85 9.54
CA GLY A 130 7.51 13.52 9.01
C GLY A 130 7.52 12.82 7.65
N TYR A 131 6.38 12.75 6.95
CA TYR A 131 6.33 12.13 5.63
C TYR A 131 7.16 12.92 4.61
N SER A 132 8.09 12.24 3.94
CA SER A 132 9.09 12.91 3.10
C SER A 132 8.51 13.38 1.76
N ASP A 133 9.03 14.49 1.24
CA ASP A 133 8.65 15.01 -0.08
C ASP A 133 9.05 14.08 -1.23
N GLU A 134 10.08 13.25 -1.03
CA GLU A 134 10.48 12.24 -2.01
C GLU A 134 9.46 11.10 -2.08
N ASP A 135 9.00 10.63 -0.93
CA ASP A 135 8.00 9.57 -0.88
C ASP A 135 6.63 10.10 -1.36
N SER A 136 6.26 11.35 -1.05
CA SER A 136 4.99 11.94 -1.51
C SER A 136 4.88 12.09 -3.04
N LYS A 137 6.02 12.26 -3.73
CA LYS A 137 6.07 12.26 -5.21
C LYS A 137 5.93 10.87 -5.82
N ARG A 138 6.29 9.82 -5.08
CA ARG A 138 6.40 8.46 -5.59
C ARG A 138 5.24 7.56 -5.19
N PHE A 139 4.76 7.72 -3.96
CA PHE A 139 3.71 6.93 -3.36
C PHE A 139 2.49 7.81 -3.12
N ARG A 140 1.32 7.26 -3.44
CA ARG A 140 0.03 7.87 -3.17
C ARG A 140 -0.70 7.10 -2.09
N ARG A 141 -1.20 7.80 -1.07
CA ARG A 141 -1.86 7.21 0.10
C ARG A 141 -3.34 7.54 0.11
N VAL A 142 -4.17 6.51 0.15
CA VAL A 142 -5.63 6.64 0.23
C VAL A 142 -6.13 5.80 1.38
N LEU A 143 -7.12 6.33 2.10
CA LEU A 143 -7.84 5.61 3.13
C LEU A 143 -9.20 5.19 2.58
N VAL A 144 -9.56 3.92 2.77
CA VAL A 144 -10.86 3.39 2.38
C VAL A 144 -11.55 2.85 3.62
N TRP A 145 -12.60 3.53 4.06
CA TRP A 145 -13.45 3.03 5.13
C TRP A 145 -14.49 2.09 4.54
N VAL A 146 -14.47 0.86 5.03
CA VAL A 146 -15.48 -0.16 4.77
C VAL A 146 -16.18 -0.54 6.06
N THR A 147 -17.47 -0.82 5.98
CA THR A 147 -18.25 -1.39 7.10
C THR A 147 -18.75 -2.77 6.70
N ARG A 148 -18.68 -3.71 7.63
CA ARG A 148 -19.31 -5.03 7.53
C ARG A 148 -20.21 -5.28 8.73
N LEU A 149 -21.30 -6.02 8.53
CA LEU A 149 -22.05 -6.59 9.65
C LEU A 149 -21.44 -7.93 10.04
N ASP A 150 -21.13 -8.10 11.32
CA ASP A 150 -20.80 -9.42 11.85
C ASP A 150 -22.05 -10.30 11.87
N GLU A 151 -21.99 -11.48 11.26
CA GLU A 151 -23.15 -12.36 11.11
C GLU A 151 -23.63 -12.96 12.43
N VAL A 152 -22.72 -13.08 13.41
CA VAL A 152 -23.01 -13.69 14.71
C VAL A 152 -23.55 -12.67 15.70
N SER A 153 -22.90 -11.51 15.82
CA SER A 153 -23.30 -10.47 16.78
C SER A 153 -24.25 -9.41 16.20
N ASN A 154 -24.41 -9.37 14.88
CA ASN A 154 -25.16 -8.33 14.15
C ASN A 154 -24.67 -6.90 14.44
N VAL A 155 -23.40 -6.76 14.87
CA VAL A 155 -22.74 -5.49 15.16
C VAL A 155 -21.96 -5.03 13.91
N PRO A 156 -22.04 -3.74 13.53
CA PRO A 156 -21.21 -3.21 12.47
C PRO A 156 -19.73 -3.17 12.92
N ILE A 157 -18.87 -3.79 12.13
CA ILE A 157 -17.42 -3.69 12.20
C ILE A 157 -17.00 -2.67 11.17
N ASP A 158 -16.38 -1.59 11.63
CA ASP A 158 -15.76 -0.60 10.78
C ASP A 158 -14.29 -0.95 10.57
N GLU A 159 -13.82 -0.92 9.33
CA GLU A 159 -12.45 -1.19 8.98
C GLU A 159 -11.95 -0.11 8.01
N VAL A 160 -10.74 0.38 8.25
CA VAL A 160 -10.08 1.34 7.39
C VAL A 160 -8.91 0.65 6.71
N ALA A 161 -9.00 0.52 5.40
CA ALA A 161 -7.90 0.08 4.55
C ALA A 161 -7.00 1.27 4.24
N VAL A 162 -5.74 1.17 4.65
CA VAL A 162 -4.65 2.03 4.21
C VAL A 162 -4.12 1.47 2.90
N VAL A 163 -4.34 2.20 1.81
CA VAL A 163 -3.88 1.83 0.47
C VAL A 163 -2.72 2.75 0.07
N VAL A 164 -1.55 2.15 -0.14
CA VAL A 164 -0.38 2.84 -0.67
C VAL A 164 -0.15 2.37 -2.10
N SER A 165 -0.22 3.28 -3.06
CA SER A 165 -0.06 2.98 -4.48
C SER A 165 1.14 3.67 -5.11
N TRP A 166 1.80 3.03 -6.06
CA TRP A 166 2.92 3.60 -6.80
C TRP A 166 2.93 3.11 -8.24
N ASN A 167 3.60 3.85 -9.12
CA ASN A 167 3.79 3.42 -10.50
C ASN A 167 5.09 2.66 -10.65
N GLU A 168 5.02 1.49 -11.27
CA GLU A 168 6.15 0.62 -11.53
C GLU A 168 6.02 0.06 -12.96
N LEU A 169 7.02 0.33 -13.80
CA LEU A 169 7.05 -0.13 -15.20
C LEU A 169 5.75 0.16 -15.98
N GLY A 170 5.17 1.34 -15.74
CA GLY A 170 3.92 1.77 -16.40
C GLY A 170 2.64 1.13 -15.83
N ARG A 171 2.73 0.32 -14.77
CA ARG A 171 1.58 -0.25 -14.06
C ARG A 171 1.47 0.31 -12.65
N ARG A 172 0.24 0.54 -12.20
CA ARG A 172 -0.02 0.88 -10.80
C ARG A 172 0.11 -0.37 -9.94
N ARG A 173 0.86 -0.28 -8.85
CA ARG A 173 0.96 -1.27 -7.80
C ARG A 173 0.30 -0.74 -6.54
N PHE A 174 -0.10 -1.67 -5.68
CA PHE A 174 -0.83 -1.36 -4.45
C PHE A 174 -0.28 -2.23 -3.33
N PHE A 175 -0.14 -1.63 -2.16
CA PHE A 175 0.01 -2.31 -0.89
C PHE A 175 -1.18 -1.91 -0.02
N ARG A 176 -1.78 -2.89 0.67
CA ARG A 176 -2.96 -2.67 1.51
C ARG A 176 -2.68 -3.17 2.90
N GLN A 177 -3.03 -2.36 3.88
CA GLN A 177 -3.02 -2.74 5.28
C GLN A 177 -4.32 -2.26 5.91
N TYR A 178 -4.84 -3.03 6.85
CA TYR A 178 -6.14 -2.74 7.41
C TYR A 178 -6.06 -2.43 8.91
N VAL A 179 -7.02 -1.63 9.36
CA VAL A 179 -7.19 -1.22 10.76
C VAL A 179 -8.67 -1.38 11.11
N GLY A 180 -8.97 -2.30 12.01
CA GLY A 180 -10.33 -2.50 12.51
C GLY A 180 -10.64 -1.58 13.68
N PHE A 181 -11.80 -0.94 13.65
CA PHE A 181 -12.36 -0.16 14.75
C PHE A 181 -13.64 -0.85 15.23
N TYR A 182 -13.57 -1.47 16.41
CA TYR A 182 -14.72 -2.12 17.01
C TYR A 182 -15.61 -1.10 17.71
N ASP A 183 -16.92 -1.20 17.52
CA ASP A 183 -17.87 -0.50 18.37
C ASP A 183 -17.94 -1.19 19.73
N SER A 184 -17.48 -0.52 20.79
CA SER A 184 -17.60 -1.02 22.16
C SER A 184 -19.02 -0.86 22.72
N SER A 185 -19.96 -0.27 21.98
CA SER A 185 -21.31 0.05 22.46
C SER A 185 -22.17 -1.14 22.96
N PRO A 186 -22.07 -2.38 22.42
CA PRO A 186 -22.78 -3.52 23.03
C PRO A 186 -21.99 -4.20 24.16
N PHE A 187 -20.69 -3.91 24.33
CA PHE A 187 -19.83 -4.49 25.36
C PHE A 187 -19.55 -3.55 26.54
N GLY A 188 -20.20 -2.38 26.55
CA GLY A 188 -20.17 -1.43 27.65
C GLY A 188 -20.71 -2.03 28.94
N ASN A 189 -19.80 -2.50 29.78
CA ASN A 189 -19.95 -2.69 31.23
C ASN A 189 -20.74 -3.92 31.72
N ALA A 190 -20.34 -5.12 31.31
CA ALA A 190 -20.64 -6.34 32.08
C ALA A 190 -19.39 -7.11 32.55
N THR A 191 -18.19 -6.86 31.98
CA THR A 191 -17.01 -7.69 32.25
C THR A 191 -15.76 -6.98 32.77
N ASN A 192 -15.73 -5.66 32.97
CA ASN A 192 -14.58 -4.96 33.59
C ASN A 192 -13.20 -5.38 33.05
N VAL A 193 -13.08 -5.65 31.75
CA VAL A 193 -11.76 -5.91 31.15
C VAL A 193 -11.22 -4.58 30.63
N GLN A 194 -10.22 -4.04 31.34
CA GLN A 194 -9.35 -3.00 30.79
C GLN A 194 -8.51 -3.63 29.68
N ILE A 195 -8.55 -3.03 28.48
CA ILE A 195 -7.58 -3.28 27.41
C ILE A 195 -6.54 -2.16 27.46
#